data_AF-A0A957HVI1-F1
#
_entry.id   AF-A0A957HVI1-F1
#
_cell.length_a   1.000
_cell.length_b   1.000
_cell.length_c   1.000
_cell.angle_alpha   90.00
_cell.angle_beta   90.00
_cell.angle_gamma   90.00
#
_symmetry.space_group_name_H-M   'P 1'
#
loop_
_entity.id
_entity.type
_entity.pdbx_description
1 polymer ?
#
loop_
_entity_poly.entity_id
_entity_poly.type
_entity_poly.pdbx_seq_one_letter_code
_entity_poly.pdbx_strand_id
1 'polypeptide(L)'
;VWQRLLIVRLLGMRKMGEVLSKRLFPKPEQEIQRRLLIERWAENDGRAYRDTMKALVGWSVADQIGGITCPTLVVASDQDYTPVAGKEAYVRRIPNARLVVIEDAHHALPMEKPEVFNTAVSTFLANQTS
;
A
#
# COMPACT_ATOMS: atom_id res chain seq x y z
N VAL A 1 -4.00 13.24 6.46
CA VAL A 1 -5.44 12.94 6.26
C VAL A 1 -6.24 14.16 5.80
N TRP A 2 -6.21 15.27 6.53
CA TRP A 2 -6.99 16.48 6.24
C TRP A 2 -6.85 17.03 4.81
N GLN A 3 -5.63 17.08 4.26
CA GLN A 3 -5.41 17.50 2.87
C GLN A 3 -6.18 16.63 1.87
N ARG A 4 -6.19 15.30 2.04
CA ARG A 4 -6.92 14.36 1.17
C ARG A 4 -8.43 14.58 1.28
N LEU A 5 -8.95 14.79 2.49
CA LEU A 5 -10.36 15.08 2.72
C LEU A 5 -10.80 16.37 2.02
N LEU A 6 -9.97 17.41 2.08
CA LEU A 6 -10.23 18.70 1.45
C LEU A 6 -10.20 18.60 -0.09
N ILE A 7 -9.19 17.94 -0.66
CA ILE A 7 -9.11 17.70 -2.11
C ILE A 7 -10.35 16.96 -2.61
N VAL A 8 -10.72 15.85 -1.96
CA VAL A 8 -11.87 15.06 -2.41
C VAL A 8 -13.19 15.80 -2.23
N ARG A 9 -13.32 16.61 -1.18
CA ARG A 9 -14.53 17.42 -0.95
C ARG A 9 -14.69 18.53 -2.00
N LEU A 10 -13.61 19.19 -2.40
CA LEU A 10 -13.67 20.38 -3.25
C LEU A 10 -13.44 20.07 -4.74
N LEU A 11 -12.57 19.10 -5.05
CA LEU A 11 -12.04 18.85 -6.40
C LEU A 11 -12.35 17.42 -6.91
N GLY A 12 -12.95 16.58 -6.07
CA GLY A 12 -13.36 15.22 -6.44
C GLY A 12 -12.23 14.19 -6.52
N MET A 13 -12.60 12.96 -6.87
CA MET A 13 -11.70 11.80 -6.82
C MET A 13 -10.66 11.78 -7.94
N ARG A 14 -10.98 12.27 -9.14
CA ARG A 14 -10.00 12.41 -10.23
C ARG A 14 -8.82 13.27 -9.80
N LYS A 15 -9.08 14.42 -9.15
CA LYS A 15 -8.01 15.29 -8.64
C LYS A 15 -7.18 14.62 -7.56
N MET A 16 -7.81 13.84 -6.70
CA MET A 16 -7.09 13.06 -5.70
C MET A 16 -6.17 12.02 -6.36
N GLY A 17 -6.64 11.36 -7.42
CA GLY A 17 -5.84 10.49 -8.27
C GLY A 17 -4.62 11.20 -8.86
N GLU A 18 -4.76 12.41 -9.39
CA GLU A 18 -3.63 13.20 -9.94
C GLU A 18 -2.58 13.54 -8.90
N VAL A 19 -3.02 13.88 -7.68
CA VAL A 19 -2.11 14.23 -6.58
C VAL A 19 -1.36 12.99 -6.09
N LEU A 20 -2.06 11.85 -5.99
CA LEU A 20 -1.47 10.62 -5.49
C LEU A 20 -0.60 9.93 -6.52
N SER A 21 -0.99 9.93 -7.80
CA SER A 21 -0.24 9.25 -8.86
C SER A 21 1.22 9.66 -8.89
N LYS A 22 1.53 10.96 -8.69
CA LYS A 22 2.91 11.46 -8.63
C LYS A 22 3.71 10.96 -7.43
N ARG A 23 3.05 10.69 -6.30
CA ARG A 23 3.69 10.17 -5.09
C ARG A 23 3.86 8.66 -5.14
N LEU A 24 2.90 7.95 -5.73
CA LEU A 24 2.95 6.50 -5.89
C LEU A 24 3.88 6.08 -7.04
N PHE A 25 4.03 6.93 -8.05
CA PHE A 25 4.84 6.68 -9.24
C PHE A 25 5.69 7.91 -9.60
N PRO A 26 6.78 8.15 -8.86
CA PRO A 26 7.59 9.36 -9.02
C PRO A 26 8.53 9.33 -10.25
N LYS A 27 8.81 8.15 -10.83
CA LYS A 27 9.79 8.04 -11.92
C LYS A 27 9.19 8.49 -13.25
N PRO A 28 9.97 9.16 -14.14
CA PRO A 28 9.46 9.67 -15.41
C PRO A 28 8.74 8.61 -16.26
N GLU A 29 9.31 7.42 -16.38
CA GLU A 29 8.82 6.28 -17.17
C GLU A 29 7.47 5.72 -16.70
N GLN A 30 7.00 6.08 -15.51
CA GLN A 30 5.76 5.55 -14.93
C GLN A 30 4.49 6.32 -15.36
N GLU A 31 4.51 6.93 -16.54
CA GLU A 31 3.39 7.76 -17.03
C GLU A 31 2.10 6.96 -17.22
N ILE A 32 2.22 5.74 -17.74
CA ILE A 32 1.10 4.84 -17.97
C ILE A 32 0.44 4.48 -16.63
N GLN A 33 1.24 4.13 -15.62
CA GLN A 33 0.78 3.82 -14.26
C GLN A 33 0.05 5.02 -13.65
N ARG A 34 0.58 6.24 -13.83
CA ARG A 34 -0.07 7.45 -13.34
C ARG A 34 -1.44 7.66 -13.99
N ARG A 35 -1.53 7.54 -15.32
CA ARG A 35 -2.80 7.71 -16.06
C ARG A 35 -3.84 6.67 -15.64
N LEU A 36 -3.46 5.39 -15.59
CA LEU A 36 -4.35 4.30 -15.17
C LEU A 36 -4.83 4.50 -13.73
N LEU A 37 -3.95 4.93 -12.82
CA LEU A 37 -4.35 5.23 -11.45
C LEU A 37 -5.37 6.38 -11.41
N ILE A 38 -5.16 7.45 -12.16
CA ILE A 38 -6.07 8.61 -12.20
C ILE A 38 -7.46 8.19 -12.71
N GLU A 39 -7.52 7.40 -13.79
CA GLU A 39 -8.76 6.90 -14.37
C GLU A 39 -9.52 6.03 -13.37
N ARG A 40 -8.87 5.03 -12.78
CA ARG A 40 -9.50 4.15 -11.78
C ARG A 40 -9.89 4.89 -10.51
N TRP A 41 -9.09 5.86 -10.08
CA TRP A 41 -9.46 6.68 -8.92
C TRP A 41 -10.68 7.54 -9.20
N ALA A 42 -10.86 8.04 -10.42
CA ALA A 42 -12.01 8.86 -10.78
C ALA A 42 -13.35 8.11 -10.66
N GLU A 43 -13.33 6.78 -10.74
CA GLU A 43 -14.50 5.90 -10.62
C GLU A 43 -14.92 5.65 -9.17
N ASN A 44 -14.06 5.95 -8.18
CA ASN A 44 -14.36 5.72 -6.77
C ASN A 44 -15.40 6.71 -6.22
N ASP A 45 -16.26 6.25 -5.30
CA ASP A 45 -17.18 7.14 -4.57
C ASP A 45 -16.41 8.04 -3.58
N GLY A 46 -16.59 9.35 -3.73
CA GLY A 46 -15.90 10.34 -2.90
C GLY A 46 -16.38 10.42 -1.45
N ARG A 47 -17.61 9.99 -1.14
CA ARG A 47 -18.08 9.91 0.27
C ARG A 47 -17.42 8.72 0.96
N ALA A 48 -17.50 7.53 0.37
CA ALA A 48 -16.87 6.32 0.85
C ALA A 48 -15.37 6.52 1.09
N TYR A 49 -14.67 7.17 0.16
CA TYR A 49 -13.26 7.51 0.36
C TYR A 49 -13.02 8.39 1.60
N ARG A 50 -13.81 9.47 1.77
CA ARG A 50 -13.66 10.37 2.91
C ARG A 50 -14.00 9.69 4.24
N ASP A 51 -15.01 8.84 4.25
CA ASP A 51 -15.44 8.13 5.45
C ASP A 51 -14.40 7.10 5.87
N THR A 52 -13.83 6.35 4.93
CA THR A 52 -12.65 5.48 5.18
C THR A 52 -11.47 6.29 5.73
N MET A 53 -11.14 7.44 5.12
CA MET A 53 -10.03 8.28 5.59
C MET A 53 -10.24 8.81 7.02
N LYS A 54 -11.48 9.05 7.45
CA LYS A 54 -11.79 9.42 8.85
C LYS A 54 -11.71 8.21 9.78
N ALA A 55 -12.23 7.07 9.36
CA ALA A 55 -12.21 5.83 10.15
C ALA A 55 -10.79 5.34 10.44
N LEU A 56 -9.84 5.59 9.54
CA LEU A 56 -8.42 5.28 9.76
C LEU A 56 -7.76 6.14 10.85
N VAL A 57 -8.30 7.31 11.17
CA VAL A 57 -7.72 8.18 12.21
C VAL A 57 -7.96 7.56 13.58
N GLY A 58 -6.89 7.21 14.28
CA GLY A 58 -6.95 6.61 15.62
C GLY A 58 -7.25 5.11 15.63
N TRP A 59 -7.45 4.49 14.47
CA TRP A 59 -7.59 3.04 14.37
C TRP A 59 -6.21 2.35 14.38
N SER A 60 -6.10 1.27 15.14
CA SER A 60 -4.91 0.42 15.19
C SER A 60 -5.28 -0.99 15.62
N VAL A 61 -4.60 -1.98 15.02
CA VAL A 61 -4.61 -3.39 15.45
C VAL A 61 -3.25 -3.86 15.92
N ALA A 62 -2.29 -2.94 16.12
CA ALA A 62 -0.90 -3.26 16.43
C ALA A 62 -0.76 -4.16 17.66
N ASP A 63 -1.64 -4.02 18.65
CA ASP A 63 -1.60 -4.83 19.88
C ASP A 63 -2.20 -6.23 19.74
N GLN A 64 -2.91 -6.49 18.64
CA GLN A 64 -3.54 -7.78 18.35
C GLN A 64 -2.71 -8.65 17.41
N ILE A 65 -1.74 -8.08 16.67
CA ILE A 65 -0.99 -8.82 15.64
C ILE A 65 -0.15 -9.97 16.22
N GLY A 66 0.18 -9.94 17.51
CA GLY A 66 0.88 -11.05 18.17
C GLY A 66 0.05 -12.33 18.27
N GLY A 67 -1.28 -12.25 18.09
CA GLY A 67 -2.16 -13.41 18.00
C GLY A 67 -2.19 -14.09 16.63
N ILE A 68 -1.49 -13.56 15.62
CA ILE A 68 -1.42 -14.18 14.29
C ILE A 68 -0.48 -15.38 14.35
N THR A 69 -1.06 -16.59 14.32
CA THR A 69 -0.31 -17.85 14.42
C THR A 69 0.01 -18.48 13.06
N CYS A 70 -0.71 -18.12 12.00
CA CYS A 70 -0.43 -18.62 10.66
C CYS A 70 0.86 -18.00 10.07
N PRO A 71 1.54 -18.71 9.16
CA PRO A 71 2.65 -18.14 8.41
C PRO A 71 2.26 -16.83 7.76
N THR A 72 3.11 -15.81 7.88
CA THR A 72 2.83 -14.45 7.41
C THR A 72 3.97 -13.91 6.55
N LEU A 73 3.65 -13.44 5.36
CA LEU A 73 4.58 -12.68 4.52
C LEU A 73 4.24 -11.19 4.61
N VAL A 74 5.23 -10.39 4.98
CA VAL A 74 5.19 -8.93 4.84
C VAL A 74 6.07 -8.55 3.65
N VAL A 75 5.50 -7.87 2.66
CA VAL A 75 6.24 -7.34 1.51
C VAL A 75 6.26 -5.82 1.63
N ALA A 76 7.44 -5.23 1.54
CA ALA A 76 7.65 -3.79 1.61
C ALA A 76 8.49 -3.30 0.43
N SER A 77 8.50 -1.99 0.21
CA SER A 77 9.41 -1.33 -0.70
C SER A 77 10.30 -0.36 0.05
N ASP A 78 11.54 -0.22 -0.39
CA ASP A 78 12.58 0.60 0.23
C ASP A 78 12.33 2.12 0.13
N GLN A 79 11.68 2.57 -0.96
CA GLN A 79 11.35 3.98 -1.21
C GLN A 79 9.86 4.28 -0.97
N ASP A 80 9.15 3.39 -0.26
CA ASP A 80 7.79 3.68 0.19
C ASP A 80 7.78 4.89 1.15
N TYR A 81 6.79 5.76 1.00
CA TYR A 81 6.56 6.86 1.93
C TYR A 81 6.12 6.38 3.33
N THR A 82 5.82 5.09 3.49
CA THR A 82 5.76 4.43 4.79
C THR A 82 7.08 3.68 5.03
N PRO A 83 7.85 3.99 6.10
CA PRO A 83 9.19 3.42 6.27
C PRO A 83 9.21 1.89 6.41
N VAL A 84 10.31 1.26 5.99
CA VAL A 84 10.57 -0.18 6.16
C VAL A 84 10.61 -0.56 7.66
N ALA A 85 11.18 0.29 8.50
CA ALA A 85 11.27 0.08 9.96
C ALA A 85 9.91 -0.21 10.62
N GLY A 86 8.81 0.35 10.10
CA GLY A 86 7.46 0.03 10.60
C GLY A 86 7.07 -1.43 10.35
N LYS A 87 7.47 -1.99 9.21
CA LYS A 87 7.20 -3.39 8.85
C LYS A 87 8.11 -4.34 9.61
N GLU A 88 9.37 -3.96 9.83
CA GLU A 88 10.26 -4.69 10.74
C GLU A 88 9.66 -4.79 12.15
N ALA A 89 9.07 -3.71 12.65
CA ALA A 89 8.36 -3.71 13.93
C ALA A 89 7.18 -4.70 13.95
N TYR A 90 6.42 -4.81 12.86
CA TYR A 90 5.35 -5.82 12.75
C TYR A 90 5.90 -7.23 12.74
N VAL A 91 6.93 -7.51 11.94
CA VAL A 91 7.53 -8.85 11.84
C VAL A 91 8.11 -9.31 13.17
N ARG A 92 8.72 -8.41 13.97
CA ARG A 92 9.18 -8.75 15.33
C ARG A 92 8.06 -9.14 16.29
N ARG A 93 6.82 -8.73 16.04
CA ARG A 93 5.66 -8.99 16.90
C ARG A 93 4.82 -10.17 16.44
N ILE A 94 4.98 -10.64 15.21
CA ILE A 94 4.21 -11.76 14.63
C ILE A 94 5.10 -13.02 14.64
N PRO A 95 4.75 -14.08 15.39
CA PRO A 95 5.62 -15.25 15.60
C PRO A 95 6.17 -15.91 14.33
N ASN A 96 5.34 -16.02 13.29
CA ASN A 96 5.67 -16.71 12.04
C ASN A 96 5.74 -15.76 10.84
N ALA A 97 6.18 -14.52 11.06
CA ALA A 97 6.32 -13.53 10.00
C ALA A 97 7.72 -13.46 9.40
N ARG A 98 7.78 -13.17 8.10
CA ARG A 98 9.01 -12.79 7.40
C ARG A 98 8.79 -11.52 6.58
N LEU A 99 9.84 -10.70 6.46
CA LEU A 99 9.86 -9.48 5.65
C LEU A 99 10.65 -9.70 4.37
N VAL A 100 10.08 -9.31 3.23
CA VAL A 100 10.80 -9.12 1.97
C VAL A 100 10.74 -7.64 1.62
N VAL A 101 11.90 -7.01 1.44
CA VAL A 101 12.01 -5.63 0.99
C VAL A 101 12.40 -5.63 -0.48
N ILE A 102 11.57 -5.03 -1.32
CA ILE A 102 11.82 -4.87 -2.75
C ILE A 102 12.49 -3.53 -2.97
N GLU A 103 13.69 -3.57 -3.54
CA GLU A 103 14.49 -2.40 -3.85
C GLU A 103 13.90 -1.59 -5.01
N ASP A 104 14.20 -0.29 -5.00
CA ASP A 104 13.88 0.64 -6.06
C ASP A 104 12.37 0.67 -6.39
N ALA A 105 11.54 0.63 -5.35
CA ALA A 105 10.08 0.61 -5.45
C ALA A 105 9.40 1.48 -4.37
N HIS A 106 8.15 1.85 -4.62
CA HIS A 106 7.39 2.83 -3.85
C HIS A 106 6.14 2.21 -3.21
N HIS A 107 5.05 2.97 -3.07
CA HIS A 107 3.89 2.51 -2.31
C HIS A 107 2.97 1.56 -3.10
N ALA A 108 2.87 1.72 -4.42
CA ALA A 108 2.02 0.87 -5.27
C ALA A 108 2.83 -0.27 -5.89
N LEU A 109 3.60 -0.97 -5.07
CA LEU A 109 4.49 -2.05 -5.47
C LEU A 109 3.84 -3.10 -6.41
N PRO A 110 2.61 -3.60 -6.18
CA PRO A 110 1.98 -4.57 -7.07
C PRO A 110 1.74 -4.04 -8.50
N MET A 111 1.67 -2.72 -8.67
CA MET A 111 1.49 -2.07 -9.96
C MET A 111 2.81 -1.56 -10.55
N GLU A 112 3.81 -1.31 -9.71
CA GLU A 112 5.13 -0.82 -10.11
C GLU A 112 6.07 -1.95 -10.56
N LYS A 113 6.14 -3.05 -9.79
CA LYS A 113 6.98 -4.22 -10.07
C LYS A 113 6.15 -5.51 -9.92
N PRO A 114 5.13 -5.72 -10.78
CA PRO A 114 4.20 -6.83 -10.63
C PRO A 114 4.89 -8.20 -10.63
N GLU A 115 5.91 -8.40 -11.46
CA GLU A 115 6.62 -9.68 -11.57
C GLU A 115 7.36 -10.01 -10.27
N VAL A 116 8.06 -9.04 -9.68
CA VAL A 116 8.81 -9.22 -8.42
C VAL A 116 7.84 -9.46 -7.26
N PHE A 117 6.78 -8.66 -7.17
CA PHE A 117 5.74 -8.82 -6.15
C PHE A 117 5.07 -10.19 -6.25
N ASN A 118 4.59 -10.57 -7.44
CA ASN A 118 3.90 -11.83 -7.67
C ASN A 118 4.81 -13.04 -7.41
N THR A 119 6.10 -12.94 -7.75
CA THR A 119 7.08 -14.00 -7.46
C THR A 119 7.24 -14.19 -5.95
N ALA A 120 7.36 -13.11 -5.17
CA ALA A 120 7.48 -13.19 -3.72
C ALA A 120 6.24 -13.82 -3.07
N VAL A 121 5.05 -13.42 -3.52
CA VAL A 121 3.76 -13.96 -3.04
C VAL A 121 3.61 -15.44 -3.42
N SER A 122 3.78 -15.78 -4.70
CA SER A 122 3.63 -17.17 -5.18
C SER A 122 4.65 -18.11 -4.52
N THR A 123 5.90 -17.66 -4.35
CA THR A 123 6.93 -18.44 -3.63
C THR A 123 6.52 -18.68 -2.18
N PHE A 124 5.95 -17.68 -1.51
CA PHE A 124 5.45 -17.86 -0.15
C PHE A 124 4.31 -18.87 -0.09
N LEU A 125 3.31 -18.74 -0.95
CA LEU A 125 2.14 -19.61 -0.98
C LEU A 125 2.52 -21.06 -1.30
N ALA A 126 3.40 -21.29 -2.27
CA ALA A 126 3.88 -22.63 -2.61
C ALA A 126 4.56 -23.34 -1.44
N ASN A 127 5.21 -22.59 -0.53
CA ASN A 127 5.84 -23.12 0.67
C ASN A 127 4.86 -23.32 1.85
N GLN A 128 3.57 -22.98 1.71
CA GLN A 128 2.55 -23.20 2.76
C GLN A 128 1.71 -24.46 2.51
N THR A 129 1.73 -24.98 1.28
CA THR A 129 1.00 -26.19 0.91
C THR A 129 1.87 -27.39 1.24
N SER A 130 1.70 -27.96 2.42
CA SER A 130 2.18 -29.29 2.81
C SER A 130 1.05 -30.08 3.45
#